data_AF-A0A1C5ITK8-F1
#
_entry.id   AF-A0A1C5ITK8-F1
#
_cell.length_a   1.000
_cell.length_b   1.000
_cell.length_c   1.000
_cell.angle_alpha   90.00
_cell.angle_beta   90.00
_cell.angle_gamma   90.00
#
_symmetry.space_group_name_H-M   'P 1'
#
loop_
_entity.id
_entity.type
_entity.pdbx_description
1 polymer ?
#
loop_
_entity_poly.entity_id
_entity_poly.type
_entity_poly.pdbx_seq_one_letter_code
_entity_poly.pdbx_strand_id
1 'polypeptide(L)'
;MGVSRQMSRLMTAANLGALLSPLAQAVTLGGITWTTKNRVVREGTIRVDTTITALAPCRLRMTVNELRPSEPALQYLAGDGRLGFSARRLCLNTPHRPFPGTHKHRSEPGGGDEGAYEPDDIPAVPLQPRVAPGTYRAILEAFAAECFIAIGDDFIWREP
;
A
#
# COMPACT_ATOMS: atom_id res chain seq x y z
N MET A 1 -27.02 -3.57 7.08
CA MET A 1 -27.11 -3.52 5.60
C MET A 1 -25.70 -3.49 5.06
N GLY A 2 -25.22 -4.63 4.53
CA GLY A 2 -23.89 -4.70 3.96
C GLY A 2 -23.83 -3.85 2.70
N VAL A 3 -23.00 -2.82 2.70
CA VAL A 3 -22.61 -2.14 1.46
C VAL A 3 -21.88 -3.21 0.66
N SER A 4 -22.55 -3.80 -0.34
CA SER A 4 -21.89 -4.57 -1.37
C SER A 4 -20.72 -3.70 -1.85
N ARG A 5 -19.48 -4.13 -1.60
CA ARG A 5 -18.31 -3.46 -2.16
C ARG A 5 -18.49 -3.57 -3.66
N GLN A 6 -18.99 -2.51 -4.27
CA GLN A 6 -19.15 -2.44 -5.70
C GLN A 6 -17.75 -2.67 -6.30
N MET A 7 -17.60 -3.81 -6.95
CA MET A 7 -16.31 -4.26 -7.44
C MET A 7 -15.87 -3.31 -8.53
N SER A 8 -14.62 -2.83 -8.44
CA SER A 8 -14.09 -2.03 -9.53
C SER A 8 -14.05 -2.89 -10.78
N ARG A 9 -14.63 -2.38 -11.88
CA ARG A 9 -14.52 -3.02 -13.20
C ARG A 9 -13.08 -3.08 -13.71
N LEU A 10 -12.17 -2.30 -13.11
CA LEU A 10 -10.74 -2.36 -13.40
C LEU A 10 -10.04 -3.53 -12.71
N MET A 11 -10.64 -4.13 -11.68
CA MET A 11 -10.05 -5.21 -10.89
C MET A 11 -10.24 -6.58 -11.57
N THR A 12 -9.60 -6.76 -12.71
CA THR A 12 -9.54 -8.04 -13.45
C THR A 12 -8.24 -8.79 -13.18
N ALA A 13 -8.20 -10.09 -13.52
CA ALA A 13 -6.99 -10.90 -13.33
C ALA A 13 -5.83 -10.38 -14.19
N ALA A 14 -6.12 -10.02 -15.43
CA ALA A 14 -5.15 -9.45 -16.35
C ALA A 14 -4.60 -8.11 -15.83
N ASN A 15 -5.48 -7.22 -15.36
CA ASN A 15 -5.06 -5.92 -14.84
C ASN A 15 -4.24 -6.04 -13.57
N LEU A 16 -4.67 -6.87 -12.62
CA LEU A 16 -3.92 -7.09 -11.39
C LEU A 16 -2.56 -7.76 -11.66
N GLY A 17 -2.55 -8.77 -12.54
CA GLY A 17 -1.32 -9.47 -12.92
C GLY A 17 -0.34 -8.55 -13.64
N ALA A 18 -0.81 -7.72 -14.56
CA ALA A 18 0.04 -6.74 -15.24
C ALA A 18 0.59 -5.70 -14.26
N LEU A 19 -0.28 -5.16 -13.38
CA LEU A 19 0.07 -4.12 -12.41
C LEU A 19 1.08 -4.58 -11.35
N LEU A 20 1.02 -5.84 -10.92
CA LEU A 20 1.93 -6.46 -9.94
C LEU A 20 3.03 -7.28 -10.63
N SER A 21 3.56 -6.77 -11.73
CA SER A 21 4.66 -7.39 -12.48
C SER A 21 5.55 -6.33 -13.12
N PRO A 22 6.75 -6.70 -13.63
CA PRO A 22 7.61 -5.78 -14.36
C PRO A 22 6.96 -5.13 -15.60
N LEU A 23 5.86 -5.70 -16.13
CA LEU A 23 5.14 -5.13 -17.28
C LEU A 23 4.58 -3.74 -16.99
N ALA A 24 4.24 -3.45 -15.73
CA ALA A 24 3.69 -2.15 -15.34
C ALA A 24 4.70 -1.00 -15.47
N GLN A 25 6.00 -1.32 -15.48
CA GLN A 25 7.12 -0.36 -15.41
C GLN A 25 6.81 0.76 -14.41
N ALA A 26 6.32 0.36 -13.23
CA ALA A 26 5.76 1.31 -12.28
C ALA A 26 6.89 2.07 -11.58
N VAL A 27 6.77 3.39 -11.48
CA VAL A 27 7.79 4.25 -10.85
C VAL A 27 7.11 5.29 -9.97
N THR A 28 7.63 5.54 -8.77
CA THR A 28 7.13 6.65 -7.95
C THR A 28 7.42 7.99 -8.59
N LEU A 29 6.50 8.96 -8.48
CA LEU A 29 6.71 10.34 -8.92
C LEU A 29 6.75 11.29 -7.72
N GLY A 30 7.81 12.08 -7.64
CA GLY A 30 8.02 13.12 -6.64
C GLY A 30 8.10 12.58 -5.21
N GLY A 31 7.65 13.40 -4.25
CA GLY A 31 7.72 13.07 -2.83
C GLY A 31 6.43 12.55 -2.20
N ILE A 32 6.58 11.98 -1.00
CA ILE A 32 5.43 11.67 -0.14
C ILE A 32 4.74 12.95 0.32
N THR A 33 3.41 13.00 0.17
CA THR A 33 2.58 14.08 0.70
C THR A 33 1.77 13.57 1.88
N TRP A 34 1.97 14.16 3.06
CA TRP A 34 1.25 13.81 4.27
C TRP A 34 0.02 14.69 4.47
N THR A 35 -1.10 14.07 4.83
CA THR A 35 -2.35 14.73 5.20
C THR A 35 -2.84 14.22 6.54
N THR A 36 -3.40 15.09 7.36
CA THR A 36 -4.03 14.71 8.63
C THR A 36 -5.48 14.34 8.37
N LYS A 37 -5.82 13.05 8.51
CA LYS A 37 -7.20 12.54 8.29
C LYS A 37 -8.10 12.80 9.49
N ASN A 38 -7.54 12.67 10.67
CA ASN A 38 -8.17 13.02 11.94
C ASN A 38 -7.06 13.34 12.96
N ARG A 39 -7.43 13.61 14.21
CA ARG A 39 -6.51 14.04 15.26
C ARG A 39 -5.29 13.13 15.49
N VAL A 40 -5.36 11.85 15.14
CA VAL A 40 -4.31 10.87 15.42
C VAL A 40 -3.87 10.07 14.19
N VAL A 41 -4.44 10.32 13.01
CA VAL A 41 -4.13 9.57 11.79
C VAL A 41 -3.54 10.47 10.73
N ARG A 42 -2.33 10.14 10.29
CA ARG A 42 -1.63 10.74 9.16
C ARG A 42 -1.68 9.78 7.97
N GLU A 43 -2.04 10.30 6.80
CA GLU A 43 -2.01 9.56 5.54
C GLU A 43 -0.96 10.18 4.61
N GLY A 44 0.03 9.38 4.26
CA GLY A 44 1.05 9.69 3.29
C GLY A 44 0.68 9.10 1.94
N THR A 45 0.74 9.90 0.88
CA THR A 45 0.48 9.43 -0.49
C THR A 45 1.66 9.76 -1.39
N ILE A 46 2.06 8.80 -2.22
CA ILE A 46 3.05 8.95 -3.29
C ILE A 46 2.37 8.57 -4.60
N ARG A 47 2.51 9.39 -5.63
CA ARG A 47 2.00 9.07 -6.97
C ARG A 47 2.88 7.99 -7.60
N VAL A 48 2.27 7.12 -8.38
CA VAL A 48 2.97 6.08 -9.12
C VAL A 48 2.58 6.24 -10.59
N ASP A 49 3.57 6.41 -11.44
CA ASP A 49 3.39 6.31 -12.89
C ASP A 49 3.43 4.86 -13.31
N THR A 50 2.72 4.53 -14.38
CA THR A 50 2.71 3.18 -14.96
C THR A 50 2.35 3.24 -16.44
N THR A 51 2.91 2.32 -17.21
CA THR A 51 2.57 2.15 -18.63
C THR A 51 1.15 1.62 -18.84
N ILE A 52 0.50 1.07 -17.80
CA ILE A 52 -0.87 0.55 -17.87
C ILE A 52 -1.86 1.69 -17.63
N THR A 53 -2.04 2.54 -18.63
CA THR A 53 -2.85 3.78 -18.55
C THR A 53 -4.29 3.55 -18.13
N ALA A 54 -4.88 2.40 -18.43
CA ALA A 54 -6.24 2.02 -18.02
C ALA A 54 -6.40 1.89 -16.48
N LEU A 55 -5.29 1.79 -15.74
CA LEU A 55 -5.26 1.68 -14.28
C LEU A 55 -4.84 2.98 -13.60
N ALA A 56 -4.44 3.99 -14.36
CA ALA A 56 -4.13 5.30 -13.82
C ALA A 56 -5.39 6.02 -13.30
N PRO A 57 -5.26 6.89 -12.27
CA PRO A 57 -4.04 7.17 -11.53
C PRO A 57 -3.68 6.07 -10.53
N CYS A 58 -2.38 5.81 -10.39
CA CYS A 58 -1.83 4.87 -9.42
C CYS A 58 -1.15 5.62 -8.26
N ARG A 59 -1.19 5.04 -7.05
CA ARG A 59 -0.55 5.64 -5.86
C ARG A 59 -0.20 4.61 -4.80
N LEU A 60 0.89 4.85 -4.10
CA LEU A 60 1.16 4.24 -2.80
C LEU A 60 0.51 5.10 -1.72
N ARG A 61 -0.14 4.44 -0.77
CA ARG A 61 -0.68 5.06 0.44
C ARG A 61 -0.06 4.40 1.66
N MET A 62 0.36 5.22 2.63
CA MET A 62 0.72 4.81 3.98
C MET A 62 -0.21 5.49 4.98
N THR A 63 -0.71 4.76 5.96
CA THR A 63 -1.49 5.29 7.07
C THR A 63 -0.73 5.02 8.37
N VAL A 64 -0.49 6.07 9.15
CA VAL A 64 0.15 6.00 10.47
C VAL A 64 -0.83 6.51 11.51
N ASN A 65 -1.11 5.70 12.52
CA ASN A 65 -1.81 6.12 13.72
C ASN A 65 -0.78 6.54 14.77
N GLU A 66 -0.78 7.80 15.16
CA GLU A 66 0.17 8.38 16.12
C GLU A 66 0.05 7.74 17.52
N LEU A 67 -1.09 7.11 17.86
CA LEU A 67 -1.24 6.34 19.09
C LEU A 67 -0.66 4.92 19.01
N ARG A 68 -0.43 4.43 17.79
CA ARG A 68 0.13 3.09 17.51
C ARG A 68 1.12 3.17 16.34
N PRO A 69 2.22 3.92 16.50
CA PRO A 69 3.12 4.22 15.39
C PRO A 69 3.82 2.98 14.84
N SER A 70 3.96 1.90 15.64
CA SER A 70 4.49 0.61 15.19
C SER A 70 3.52 -0.23 14.35
N GLU A 71 2.28 0.23 14.12
CA GLU A 71 1.24 -0.49 13.36
C GLU A 71 0.80 0.25 12.08
N PRO A 72 1.72 0.73 11.20
CA PRO A 72 1.31 1.38 9.96
C PRO A 72 0.66 0.39 8.99
N ALA A 73 -0.18 0.92 8.10
CA ALA A 73 -0.77 0.17 6.99
C ALA A 73 -0.37 0.80 5.65
N LEU A 74 -0.05 -0.03 4.66
CA LEU A 74 0.32 0.40 3.31
C LEU A 74 -0.59 -0.23 2.26
N GLN A 75 -0.83 0.50 1.16
CA GLN A 75 -1.63 0.04 0.04
C GLN A 75 -1.07 0.55 -1.29
N TYR A 76 -1.10 -0.32 -2.30
CA TYR A 76 -0.97 0.09 -3.69
C TYR A 76 -2.38 0.23 -4.29
N LEU A 77 -2.74 1.46 -4.67
CA LEU A 77 -4.06 1.80 -5.18
C LEU A 77 -3.97 2.11 -6.67
N ALA A 78 -4.90 1.56 -7.45
CA ALA A 78 -5.06 1.84 -8.87
C ALA A 78 -6.45 2.41 -9.14
N GLY A 79 -6.55 3.31 -10.11
CA GLY A 79 -7.76 4.05 -10.46
C GLY A 79 -8.15 5.13 -9.45
N ASP A 80 -9.20 5.87 -9.80
CA ASP A 80 -9.75 6.95 -8.98
C ASP A 80 -11.21 6.72 -8.60
N GLY A 81 -11.60 7.31 -7.46
CA GLY A 81 -12.97 7.33 -6.96
C GLY A 81 -13.61 5.95 -6.91
N ARG A 82 -14.78 5.82 -7.53
CA ARG A 82 -15.58 4.58 -7.56
C ARG A 82 -14.98 3.47 -8.42
N LEU A 83 -14.01 3.80 -9.28
CA LEU A 83 -13.28 2.83 -10.11
C LEU A 83 -11.98 2.40 -9.44
N GLY A 84 -11.60 3.01 -8.32
CA GLY A 84 -10.39 2.67 -7.61
C GLY A 84 -10.46 1.29 -6.95
N PHE A 85 -9.34 0.58 -6.90
CA PHE A 85 -9.19 -0.62 -6.09
C PHE A 85 -7.80 -0.67 -5.42
N SER A 86 -7.70 -1.50 -4.38
CA SER A 86 -6.43 -1.79 -3.73
C SER A 86 -5.85 -3.04 -4.38
N ALA A 87 -4.72 -2.92 -5.06
CA ALA A 87 -4.05 -4.07 -5.71
C ALA A 87 -3.28 -4.92 -4.70
N ARG A 88 -2.68 -4.27 -3.70
CA ARG A 88 -1.93 -4.91 -2.61
C ARG A 88 -2.15 -4.14 -1.32
N ARG A 89 -2.08 -4.84 -0.18
CA ARG A 89 -1.99 -4.19 1.13
C ARG A 89 -0.96 -4.85 2.02
N LEU A 90 -0.45 -4.08 2.96
CA LEU A 90 0.41 -4.52 4.06
C LEU A 90 -0.16 -3.95 5.36
N CYS A 91 -0.38 -4.81 6.34
CA CYS A 91 -0.74 -4.44 7.70
C CYS A 91 0.45 -4.80 8.59
N LEU A 92 1.15 -3.80 9.14
CA LEU A 92 2.29 -4.06 10.01
C LEU A 92 1.81 -4.24 11.45
N ASN A 93 2.33 -5.27 12.14
CA ASN A 93 2.07 -5.53 13.56
C ASN A 93 0.60 -5.57 13.98
N THR A 94 -0.33 -5.69 13.02
CA THR A 94 -1.76 -5.67 13.27
C THR A 94 -2.25 -7.12 13.27
N PRO A 95 -2.65 -7.68 14.42
CA PRO A 95 -3.10 -9.05 14.47
C PRO A 95 -4.42 -9.22 13.70
N HIS A 96 -4.49 -10.26 12.87
CA HIS A 96 -5.70 -10.65 12.16
C HIS A 96 -5.65 -12.15 11.90
N ARG A 97 -6.58 -12.94 12.46
CA ARG A 97 -6.54 -14.41 12.32
C ARG A 97 -6.36 -14.83 10.85
N PRO A 98 -5.44 -15.76 10.54
CA PRO A 98 -4.54 -16.52 11.42
C PRO A 98 -3.21 -15.83 11.80
N PHE A 99 -2.97 -14.59 11.36
CA PHE A 99 -1.71 -13.87 11.53
C PHE A 99 -1.61 -13.18 12.90
N PRO A 100 -0.53 -13.43 13.66
CA PRO A 100 -0.31 -12.79 14.96
C PRO A 100 0.14 -11.33 14.86
N GLY A 101 0.58 -10.88 13.68
CA GLY A 101 1.12 -9.54 13.48
C GLY A 101 1.18 -9.16 12.00
N THR A 102 2.37 -8.80 11.52
CA THR A 102 2.57 -8.33 10.14
C THR A 102 2.06 -9.32 9.10
N HIS A 103 1.23 -8.85 8.18
CA HIS A 103 0.73 -9.66 7.07
C HIS A 103 0.47 -8.82 5.83
N LYS A 104 0.65 -9.44 4.66
CA LYS A 104 0.31 -8.87 3.36
C LYS A 104 -0.99 -9.47 2.86
N HIS A 105 -1.78 -8.64 2.22
CA HIS A 105 -3.02 -9.05 1.57
C HIS A 105 -2.82 -9.15 0.06
N ARG A 106 -3.17 -10.31 -0.49
CA ARG A 106 -3.30 -10.55 -1.93
C ARG A 106 -4.74 -10.33 -2.32
N SER A 107 -4.95 -9.34 -3.19
CA SER A 107 -6.26 -9.16 -3.81
C SER A 107 -6.49 -10.28 -4.81
N GLU A 108 -7.65 -10.94 -4.73
CA GLU A 108 -8.05 -11.91 -5.74
C GLU A 108 -8.74 -11.17 -6.91
N PRO A 109 -8.42 -11.50 -8.17
CA PRO A 109 -9.11 -10.94 -9.33
C PRO A 109 -10.63 -11.03 -9.23
N GLY A 110 -11.35 -9.96 -9.59
CA GLY A 110 -12.80 -9.96 -9.50
C GLY A 110 -13.32 -9.99 -8.05
N GLY A 111 -12.48 -9.62 -7.08
CA GLY A 111 -12.75 -9.33 -5.65
C GLY A 111 -13.41 -10.44 -4.85
N GLY A 112 -12.96 -11.68 -5.07
CA GLY A 112 -13.14 -12.77 -4.12
C GLY A 112 -12.43 -12.52 -2.79
N ASP A 113 -12.45 -13.51 -1.90
CA ASP A 113 -11.83 -13.43 -0.58
C ASP A 113 -10.35 -13.02 -0.69
N GLU A 114 -9.98 -11.96 0.01
CA GLU A 114 -8.61 -11.44 0.05
C GLU A 114 -7.72 -12.43 0.82
N GLY A 115 -6.90 -13.19 0.08
CA GLY A 115 -5.88 -14.03 0.69
C GLY A 115 -4.87 -13.18 1.46
N ALA A 116 -4.24 -13.74 2.48
CA ALA A 116 -3.16 -13.07 3.20
C ALA A 116 -2.02 -14.04 3.53
N TYR A 117 -0.82 -13.50 3.73
CA TYR A 117 0.38 -14.25 4.07
C TYR A 117 1.32 -13.42 4.94
N GLU A 118 2.18 -14.09 5.69
CA GLU A 118 3.25 -13.46 6.46
C GLU A 118 4.42 -13.13 5.51
N PRO A 119 4.89 -11.87 5.44
CA PRO A 119 6.01 -11.50 4.60
C PRO A 119 7.36 -11.84 5.24
N ASP A 120 8.34 -12.17 4.42
CA ASP A 120 9.74 -12.39 4.79
C ASP A 120 10.69 -11.25 4.35
N ASP A 121 10.15 -10.28 3.61
CA ASP A 121 10.86 -9.18 2.95
C ASP A 121 10.58 -7.80 3.58
N ILE A 122 9.69 -7.72 4.57
CA ILE A 122 9.37 -6.47 5.27
C ILE A 122 10.25 -6.35 6.53
N PRO A 123 10.93 -5.21 6.75
CA PRO A 123 11.72 -4.99 7.95
C PRO A 123 10.90 -5.17 9.23
N ALA A 124 11.46 -5.87 10.21
CA ALA A 124 10.84 -6.01 11.52
C ALA A 124 10.74 -4.66 12.22
N VAL A 125 9.58 -4.36 12.81
CA VAL A 125 9.36 -3.15 13.60
C VAL A 125 8.92 -3.56 15.00
N PRO A 126 9.71 -3.23 16.04
CA PRO A 126 9.30 -3.49 17.40
C PRO A 126 7.97 -2.80 17.75
N LEU A 127 7.17 -3.42 18.62
CA LEU A 127 5.98 -2.80 19.20
C LEU A 127 6.43 -1.78 20.26
N GLN A 128 6.32 -0.50 19.94
CA GLN A 128 6.78 0.60 20.80
C GLN A 128 6.01 1.90 20.52
N PRO A 129 5.90 2.80 21.52
CA PRO A 129 5.16 4.07 21.38
C PRO A 129 5.85 5.09 20.46
N ARG A 130 7.04 4.78 19.94
CA ARG A 130 7.77 5.60 18.97
C ARG A 130 8.47 4.69 17.98
N VAL A 131 8.59 5.13 16.74
CA VAL A 131 9.32 4.43 15.69
C VAL A 131 10.56 5.25 15.35
N ALA A 132 11.69 4.57 15.08
CA ALA A 132 12.92 5.25 14.73
C ALA A 132 12.78 5.99 13.38
N PRO A 133 13.41 7.16 13.20
CA PRO A 133 13.44 7.83 11.90
C PRO A 133 13.97 6.89 10.80
N GLY A 134 13.41 6.97 9.60
CA GLY A 134 13.76 6.12 8.47
C GLY A 134 13.10 4.74 8.45
N THR A 135 12.50 4.27 9.55
CA THR A 135 11.80 2.97 9.56
C THR A 135 10.60 2.95 8.61
N TYR A 136 9.78 4.00 8.60
CA TYR A 136 8.64 4.09 7.68
C TYR A 136 9.09 4.12 6.21
N ARG A 137 10.17 4.83 5.91
CA ARG A 137 10.77 4.84 4.57
C ARG A 137 11.16 3.44 4.13
N ALA A 138 11.90 2.72 4.97
CA ALA A 138 12.38 1.36 4.66
C ALA A 138 11.21 0.38 4.41
N ILE A 139 10.14 0.47 5.20
CA ILE A 139 8.92 -0.34 5.00
C ILE A 139 8.25 0.01 3.67
N LEU A 140 8.17 1.30 3.34
CA LEU A 140 7.58 1.74 2.09
C LEU A 140 8.38 1.26 0.88
N GLU A 141 9.71 1.36 0.92
CA GLU A 141 10.60 0.89 -0.15
C GLU A 141 10.50 -0.63 -0.32
N ALA A 142 10.47 -1.40 0.77
CA ALA A 142 10.26 -2.85 0.71
C ALA A 142 8.88 -3.22 0.12
N PHE A 143 7.82 -2.52 0.54
CA PHE A 143 6.48 -2.72 -0.01
C PHE A 143 6.38 -2.32 -1.49
N ALA A 144 7.08 -1.26 -1.91
CA ALA A 144 7.14 -0.82 -3.29
C ALA A 144 7.84 -1.87 -4.17
N ALA A 145 8.98 -2.41 -3.72
CA ALA A 145 9.72 -3.45 -4.42
C ALA A 145 8.88 -4.71 -4.66
N GLU A 146 8.16 -5.18 -3.65
CA GLU A 146 7.19 -6.29 -3.77
C GLU A 146 6.10 -6.02 -4.82
N CYS A 147 5.70 -4.76 -4.98
CA CYS A 147 4.71 -4.35 -5.97
C CYS A 147 5.29 -4.10 -7.36
N PHE A 148 6.58 -4.38 -7.58
CA PHE A 148 7.32 -4.05 -8.80
C PHE A 148 7.31 -2.55 -9.13
N ILE A 149 7.35 -1.71 -8.09
CA ILE A 149 7.44 -0.25 -8.22
C ILE A 149 8.87 0.18 -7.93
N ALA A 150 9.53 0.79 -8.91
CA ALA A 150 10.82 1.43 -8.71
C ALA A 150 10.67 2.77 -7.96
N ILE A 151 11.64 3.09 -7.13
CA ILE A 151 11.75 4.42 -6.53
C ILE A 151 12.37 5.36 -7.57
N GLY A 152 11.65 6.41 -7.91
CA GLY A 152 12.07 7.41 -8.90
C GLY A 152 13.24 8.26 -8.40
N ASP A 153 14.03 8.79 -9.33
CA ASP A 153 15.19 9.64 -9.03
C ASP A 153 14.79 10.98 -8.36
N ASP A 154 13.55 11.42 -8.57
CA ASP A 154 12.96 12.62 -7.96
C ASP A 154 12.30 12.33 -6.61
N PHE A 155 12.48 11.13 -6.04
CA PHE A 155 11.82 10.72 -4.81
C PHE A 155 12.29 11.53 -3.60
N ILE A 156 11.33 12.17 -2.93
CA ILE A 156 11.58 12.95 -1.72
C ILE A 156 10.81 12.34 -0.54
N TRP A 157 11.55 11.86 0.46
CA TRP A 157 10.99 11.38 1.72
C TRP A 157 10.81 12.51 2.74
N ARG A 158 9.71 12.43 3.50
CA ARG A 158 9.49 13.19 4.73
C ARG A 158 8.81 12.27 5.73
N GLU A 159 9.19 12.36 7.01
CA GLU A 159 8.51 11.63 8.09
C GLU A 159 7.07 12.16 8.28
N PRO A 160 6.14 11.32 8.78
CA PRO A 160 4.77 11.73 9.12
C PRO A 160 4.75 12.83 10.19
#